data_AF-A0A1A8FIV3-F1
#
_entry.id   AF-A0A1A8FIV3-F1
#
_cell.length_a   1.000
_cell.length_b   1.000
_cell.length_c   1.000
_cell.angle_alpha   90.00
_cell.angle_beta   90.00
_cell.angle_gamma   90.00
#
_symmetry.space_group_name_H-M   'P 1'
#
loop_
_entity.id
_entity.type
_entity.pdbx_description
1 polymer ?
#
loop_
_entity_poly.entity_id
_entity_poly.type
_entity_poly.pdbx_seq_one_letter_code
_entity_poly.pdbx_strand_id
1 'polypeptide(L)'
;QGTYEDRSSGLCLSCLAPCEDCRSNTRCIACQPGYFLNGEECVKQCPMQTFSDSSGWRCQLCHSSCQTCHGPHSTDCDLCVSGNPPLHGQCPQVNCPLGQFVDGYYLDQDSSCVENCPSGSYANPATQLCEDCSPNCEACVDTSDNCISCSRGSSKLFLHEGRCWTNCPEGFFETQDGSCEACDSSCQTCDESESQCLSCADGFYLEGGVCRLNCSLRTYPADDGTCRRCPP
;
A
#
# COMPACT_ATOMS: atom_id res chain seq x y z
N GLN A 1 11.80 23.71 54.46
CA GLN A 1 11.85 23.77 52.99
C GLN A 1 13.31 23.67 52.62
N GLY A 2 13.68 22.70 51.78
CA GLY A 2 15.07 22.35 51.44
C GLY A 2 15.70 21.18 52.20
N THR A 3 15.01 20.55 53.15
CA THR A 3 15.54 19.42 53.93
C THR A 3 14.47 18.33 54.16
N TYR A 4 14.92 17.08 54.28
CA TYR A 4 14.08 15.91 54.62
C TYR A 4 14.66 15.17 55.83
N GLU A 5 13.79 14.49 56.60
CA GLU A 5 14.21 13.68 57.74
C GLU A 5 14.66 12.29 57.28
N ASP A 6 15.93 11.96 57.52
CA ASP A 6 16.47 10.62 57.28
C ASP A 6 16.24 9.73 58.49
N ARG A 7 15.29 8.80 58.39
CA ARG A 7 14.88 7.93 59.51
C ARG A 7 15.98 6.96 59.97
N SER A 8 16.97 6.68 59.13
CA SER A 8 18.12 5.82 59.48
C SER A 8 19.13 6.53 60.37
N SER A 9 19.38 7.82 60.14
CA SER A 9 20.35 8.60 60.90
C SER A 9 19.71 9.53 61.93
N GLY A 10 18.40 9.78 61.84
CA GLY A 10 17.68 10.76 62.66
C GLY A 10 18.05 12.21 62.34
N LEU A 11 18.70 12.46 61.20
CA LEU A 11 19.19 13.78 60.81
C LEU A 11 18.32 14.40 59.73
N CYS A 12 18.21 15.73 59.74
CA CYS A 12 17.67 16.48 58.61
C CYS A 12 18.75 16.68 57.55
N LEU A 13 18.60 16.03 56.39
CA LEU A 13 19.51 16.14 55.26
C LEU A 13 18.95 17.13 54.22
N SER A 14 19.82 17.84 53.52
CA SER A 14 19.41 18.78 52.47
C SER A 14 18.99 18.06 51.19
N CYS A 15 18.02 18.64 50.49
CA CYS A 15 17.63 18.19 49.16
C CYS A 15 18.77 18.41 48.15
N LEU A 16 18.96 17.45 47.25
CA LEU A 16 19.96 17.56 46.20
C LEU A 16 19.44 18.44 45.06
N ALA A 17 20.23 19.41 44.63
CA ALA A 17 19.91 20.24 43.46
C ALA A 17 19.70 19.34 42.23
N PRO A 18 18.69 19.62 41.37
CA PRO A 18 17.90 20.85 41.29
C PRO A 18 16.57 20.80 42.06
N CYS A 19 16.45 19.91 43.04
CA CYS A 19 15.27 19.82 43.88
C CYS A 19 15.29 20.89 44.98
N GLU A 20 14.23 21.70 45.04
CA GLU A 20 14.03 22.73 46.07
C GLU A 20 13.42 22.12 47.34
N ASP A 21 12.42 21.24 47.20
CA ASP A 21 11.83 20.49 48.32
C ASP A 21 11.71 19.01 47.96
N CYS A 22 12.02 18.13 48.91
CA CYS A 22 12.10 16.70 48.70
C CYS A 22 11.56 15.90 49.90
N ARG A 23 11.09 14.68 49.63
CA ARG A 23 10.72 13.68 50.64
C ARG A 23 11.88 12.75 50.99
N SER A 24 12.80 12.54 50.04
CA SER A 24 14.07 11.84 50.21
C SER A 24 15.09 12.37 49.19
N ASN A 25 16.33 11.90 49.23
CA ASN A 25 17.37 12.26 48.26
C ASN A 25 17.01 11.97 46.78
N THR A 26 16.07 11.06 46.51
CA THR A 26 15.61 10.69 45.16
C THR A 26 14.18 11.09 44.85
N ARG A 27 13.42 11.59 45.84
CA ARG A 27 12.00 11.89 45.69
C ARG A 27 11.73 13.37 45.88
N CYS A 28 11.79 14.09 44.77
CA CYS A 28 11.53 15.53 44.75
C CYS A 28 10.03 15.85 44.74
N ILE A 29 9.65 16.95 45.38
CA ILE A 29 8.27 17.46 45.41
C ILE A 29 8.15 18.89 44.86
N ALA A 30 9.24 19.67 44.82
CA ALA A 30 9.30 20.97 44.16
C ALA A 30 10.69 21.22 43.56
N CYS A 31 10.75 21.80 42.37
CA CYS A 31 11.98 22.05 41.64
C CYS A 31 12.39 23.52 41.72
N GLN A 32 13.70 23.76 41.65
CA GLN A 32 14.26 25.09 41.51
C GLN A 32 13.78 25.79 40.23
N PRO A 33 13.75 27.15 40.19
CA PRO A 33 13.35 27.90 39.00
C PRO A 33 14.10 27.46 37.73
N GLY A 34 13.35 27.23 36.64
CA GLY A 34 13.88 26.73 35.37
C GLY A 34 13.92 25.20 35.24
N TYR A 35 13.44 24.47 36.24
CA TYR A 35 13.23 23.02 36.20
C TYR A 35 11.75 22.67 36.41
N PHE A 36 11.32 21.58 35.78
CA PHE A 36 9.94 21.10 35.81
C PHE A 36 9.88 19.78 36.58
N LEU A 37 8.88 19.62 37.45
CA LEU A 37 8.65 18.36 38.15
C LEU A 37 8.01 17.34 37.19
N ASN A 38 8.71 16.25 36.92
CA ASN A 38 8.22 15.08 36.18
C ASN A 38 8.14 13.88 37.14
N GLY A 39 6.95 13.60 37.66
CA GLY A 39 6.78 12.61 38.74
C GLY A 39 7.46 13.06 40.03
N GLU A 40 8.59 12.45 40.39
CA GLU A 40 9.40 12.78 41.57
C GLU A 40 10.81 13.26 41.22
N GLU A 41 11.06 13.61 39.94
CA GLU A 41 12.35 14.10 39.44
C GLU A 41 12.21 15.49 38.78
N CYS A 42 13.26 16.28 38.82
CA CYS A 42 13.30 17.62 38.21
C CYS A 42 14.08 17.61 36.89
N VAL A 43 13.41 18.00 35.80
CA VAL A 43 13.98 17.98 34.45
C VAL A 43 14.02 19.39 33.84
N LYS A 44 14.99 19.69 32.97
CA LYS A 44 15.07 20.98 32.26
C LYS A 44 14.08 21.09 31.09
N GLN A 45 13.70 19.96 30.52
CA GLN A 45 12.74 19.85 29.42
C GLN A 45 11.85 18.66 29.73
N CYS A 46 10.55 18.81 29.51
CA CYS A 46 9.61 17.72 29.70
C CYS A 46 9.87 16.62 28.66
N PRO A 47 9.87 15.34 29.07
CA PRO A 47 10.08 14.23 28.15
C PRO A 47 8.93 14.09 27.13
N MET A 48 9.13 13.23 26.13
CA MET A 48 8.09 12.88 25.15
C MET A 48 6.76 12.52 25.85
N GLN A 49 5.65 12.82 25.19
CA GLN A 49 4.27 12.69 25.70
C GLN A 49 3.92 13.62 26.86
N THR A 50 4.79 14.56 27.21
CA THR A 50 4.50 15.61 28.21
C THR A 50 4.89 16.99 27.71
N PHE A 51 4.26 18.02 28.28
CA PHE A 51 4.54 19.43 28.00
C PHE A 51 4.54 20.25 29.29
N SER A 52 5.12 21.45 29.23
CA SER A 52 5.01 22.46 30.29
C SER A 52 4.00 23.53 29.89
N ASP A 53 3.05 23.83 30.78
CA ASP A 53 2.07 24.89 30.59
C ASP A 53 2.64 26.28 30.99
N SER A 54 1.80 27.30 30.89
CA SER A 54 2.15 28.67 31.34
C SER A 54 2.43 28.79 32.84
N SER A 55 1.99 27.82 33.64
CA SER A 55 2.34 27.71 35.05
C SER A 55 3.82 27.33 35.17
N GLY A 56 4.30 26.34 34.41
CA GLY A 56 5.71 26.01 34.27
C GLY A 56 6.36 25.31 35.48
N TRP A 57 5.55 24.70 36.37
CA TRP A 57 6.06 24.04 37.59
C TRP A 57 6.13 22.51 37.47
N ARG A 58 5.41 21.90 36.51
CA ARG A 58 5.35 20.44 36.34
C ARG A 58 5.14 20.05 34.88
N CYS A 59 5.58 18.85 34.52
CA CYS A 59 5.27 18.25 33.23
C CYS A 59 3.85 17.65 33.27
N GLN A 60 3.02 18.06 32.32
CA GLN A 60 1.65 17.59 32.14
C GLN A 60 1.59 16.66 30.93
N LEU A 61 0.66 15.71 30.94
CA LEU A 61 0.49 14.77 29.83
C LEU A 61 -0.11 15.46 28.61
N CYS A 62 0.40 15.10 27.43
CA CYS A 62 -0.26 15.38 26.17
C CYS A 62 -1.56 14.60 26.01
N HIS A 63 -2.40 15.01 25.04
CA HIS A 63 -3.48 14.15 24.55
C HIS A 63 -2.91 12.81 24.03
N SER A 64 -3.65 11.71 24.20
CA SER A 64 -3.14 10.35 23.89
C SER A 64 -2.75 10.12 22.43
N SER A 65 -3.19 10.98 21.51
CA SER A 65 -2.81 10.96 20.10
C SER A 65 -1.43 11.58 19.81
N CYS A 66 -0.83 12.25 20.79
CA CYS A 66 0.36 13.07 20.62
C CYS A 66 1.62 12.40 21.17
N GLN A 67 2.68 12.43 20.35
CA GLN A 67 4.04 12.11 20.77
C GLN A 67 4.72 13.33 21.41
N THR A 68 4.52 14.51 20.83
CA THR A 68 4.92 15.80 21.40
C THR A 68 3.77 16.80 21.25
N CYS A 69 3.65 17.71 22.21
CA CYS A 69 2.56 18.69 22.25
C CYS A 69 3.01 19.98 22.93
N HIS A 70 2.28 21.06 22.63
CA HIS A 70 2.40 22.36 23.29
C HIS A 70 1.21 22.63 24.23
N GLY A 71 0.36 21.65 24.47
CA GLY A 71 -0.87 21.77 25.24
C GLY A 71 -1.56 20.42 25.48
N PRO A 72 -2.58 20.39 26.35
CA PRO A 72 -3.22 19.15 26.77
C PRO A 72 -4.28 18.65 25.78
N HIS A 73 -4.72 19.48 24.84
CA HIS A 73 -5.81 19.11 23.92
C HIS A 73 -5.30 18.34 22.70
N SER A 74 -6.20 17.60 22.04
CA SER A 74 -5.89 16.87 20.80
C SER A 74 -5.46 17.78 19.64
N THR A 75 -5.75 19.08 19.76
CA THR A 75 -5.40 20.13 18.81
C THR A 75 -4.02 20.76 19.05
N ASP A 76 -3.39 20.43 20.18
CA ASP A 76 -2.16 21.08 20.62
C ASP A 76 -0.93 20.23 20.28
N CYS A 77 -1.04 19.40 19.25
CA CYS A 77 -0.03 18.43 18.89
C CYS A 77 1.07 19.07 18.05
N ASP A 78 2.32 18.70 18.30
CA ASP A 78 3.44 19.03 17.41
C ASP A 78 3.84 17.82 16.55
N LEU A 79 3.71 16.61 17.12
CA LEU A 79 4.01 15.34 16.45
C LEU A 79 3.06 14.26 16.95
N CYS A 80 2.49 13.49 16.04
CA CYS A 80 1.59 12.39 16.37
C CYS A 80 2.36 11.14 16.84
N VAL A 81 1.71 10.26 17.61
CA VAL A 81 2.31 8.97 18.04
C VAL A 81 2.85 8.15 16.86
N SER A 82 2.26 8.31 15.68
CA SER A 82 2.68 7.65 14.44
C SER A 82 3.87 8.30 13.73
N GLY A 83 4.46 9.36 14.30
CA GLY A 83 5.63 10.06 13.75
C GLY A 83 5.32 11.09 12.64
N ASN A 84 4.04 11.32 12.33
CA ASN A 84 3.60 12.31 11.33
C ASN A 84 3.18 13.65 11.98
N PRO A 85 3.31 14.79 11.27
CA PRO A 85 2.78 16.06 11.74
C PRO A 85 1.23 16.07 11.72
N PRO A 86 0.58 16.85 12.60
CA PRO A 86 -0.88 16.98 12.63
C PRO A 86 -1.44 17.72 11.40
N LEU A 87 -2.65 17.35 10.98
CA LEU A 87 -3.39 18.01 9.90
C LEU A 87 -4.50 18.87 10.49
N HIS A 88 -4.59 20.16 10.10
CA HIS A 88 -5.55 21.11 10.71
C HIS A 88 -5.47 21.18 12.25
N GLY A 89 -4.26 20.99 12.80
CA GLY A 89 -4.00 21.00 14.24
C GLY A 89 -4.34 19.69 14.95
N GLN A 90 -4.94 18.70 14.29
CA GLN A 90 -5.27 17.41 14.92
C GLN A 90 -4.44 16.28 14.34
N CYS A 91 -4.03 15.35 15.21
CA CYS A 91 -3.45 14.12 14.72
C CYS A 91 -4.51 13.28 14.01
N PRO A 92 -4.25 12.84 12.76
CA PRO A 92 -5.13 11.89 12.11
C PRO A 92 -5.23 10.68 13.05
N GLN A 93 -6.45 10.35 13.46
CA GLN A 93 -6.69 9.21 14.33
C GLN A 93 -6.26 7.97 13.56
N VAL A 94 -5.14 7.38 13.95
CA VAL A 94 -4.71 6.07 13.45
C VAL A 94 -5.43 5.02 14.28
N ASN A 95 -6.74 5.04 14.11
CA ASN A 95 -7.66 4.01 14.52
C ASN A 95 -8.48 3.77 13.26
N CYS A 96 -8.21 2.66 12.57
CA CYS A 96 -9.16 2.11 11.61
C CYS A 96 -10.07 1.06 12.29
N PRO A 97 -10.98 1.42 13.22
CA PRO A 97 -12.23 0.70 13.36
C PRO A 97 -13.24 1.36 12.41
N LEU A 98 -13.68 0.59 11.42
CA LEU A 98 -14.91 0.73 10.64
C LEU A 98 -15.58 2.12 10.70
N GLY A 99 -15.21 3.04 9.80
CA GLY A 99 -16.07 4.18 9.45
C GLY A 99 -15.50 5.61 9.52
N GLN A 100 -14.19 5.83 9.60
CA GLN A 100 -13.59 7.16 9.45
C GLN A 100 -12.45 7.13 8.43
N PHE A 101 -12.81 6.85 7.19
CA PHE A 101 -11.87 6.84 6.09
C PHE A 101 -11.72 8.27 5.56
N VAL A 102 -10.49 8.77 5.55
CA VAL A 102 -10.17 10.01 4.83
C VAL A 102 -10.23 9.67 3.35
N ASP A 103 -11.06 10.41 2.59
CA ASP A 103 -11.14 10.25 1.14
C ASP A 103 -9.74 10.26 0.52
N GLY A 104 -9.43 9.25 -0.30
CA GLY A 104 -8.16 9.12 -0.99
C GLY A 104 -7.08 8.30 -0.27
N TYR A 105 -7.35 7.72 0.90
CA TYR A 105 -6.44 6.81 1.58
C TYR A 105 -7.00 5.39 1.72
N TYR A 106 -6.10 4.40 1.70
CA TYR A 106 -6.39 2.97 1.73
C TYR A 106 -5.51 2.28 2.78
N LEU A 107 -6.03 1.23 3.41
CA LEU A 107 -5.27 0.45 4.38
C LEU A 107 -4.49 -0.66 3.66
N ASP A 108 -3.18 -0.73 3.86
CA ASP A 108 -2.31 -1.75 3.29
C ASP A 108 -2.24 -3.05 4.14
N GLN A 109 -1.49 -4.04 3.66
CA GLN A 109 -1.30 -5.33 4.35
C GLN A 109 -0.62 -5.19 5.72
N ASP A 110 0.21 -4.16 5.92
CA ASP A 110 0.90 -3.86 7.18
C ASP A 110 0.02 -3.01 8.12
N SER A 111 -1.27 -2.85 7.81
CA SER A 111 -2.22 -2.01 8.54
C SER A 111 -1.81 -0.53 8.58
N SER A 112 -1.10 -0.06 7.56
CA SER A 112 -0.73 1.34 7.38
C SER A 112 -1.67 2.03 6.39
N CYS A 113 -1.95 3.31 6.64
CA CYS A 113 -2.82 4.12 5.80
C CYS A 113 -1.98 4.81 4.71
N VAL A 114 -2.22 4.46 3.45
CA VAL A 114 -1.43 4.93 2.30
C VAL A 114 -2.32 5.60 1.25
N GLU A 115 -1.83 6.65 0.62
CA GLU A 115 -2.52 7.31 -0.50
C GLU A 115 -2.41 6.49 -1.79
N ASN A 116 -1.26 5.85 -2.00
CA ASN A 116 -1.00 4.98 -3.14
C ASN A 116 -0.68 3.58 -2.62
N CYS A 117 -1.42 2.59 -3.11
CA CYS A 117 -1.19 1.21 -2.74
C CYS A 117 0.18 0.70 -3.22
N PRO A 118 0.84 -0.18 -2.43
CA PRO A 118 2.14 -0.72 -2.80
C PRO A 118 2.05 -1.56 -4.09
N SER A 119 3.20 -1.75 -4.75
CA SER A 119 3.28 -2.56 -5.98
C SER A 119 2.69 -3.96 -5.78
N GLY A 120 1.94 -4.43 -6.78
CA GLY A 120 1.20 -5.69 -6.70
C GLY A 120 -0.16 -5.60 -6.01
N SER A 121 -0.61 -4.40 -5.63
CA SER A 121 -1.96 -4.16 -5.08
C SER A 121 -2.62 -2.94 -5.74
N TYR A 122 -3.95 -2.86 -5.62
CA TYR A 122 -4.77 -1.76 -6.11
C TYR A 122 -5.66 -1.21 -5.01
N ALA A 123 -5.99 0.07 -5.14
CA ALA A 123 -6.93 0.76 -4.28
C ALA A 123 -8.37 0.31 -4.58
N ASN A 124 -9.04 -0.32 -3.62
CA ASN A 124 -10.46 -0.69 -3.75
C ASN A 124 -11.34 0.32 -2.97
N PRO A 125 -12.09 1.21 -3.66
CA PRO A 125 -12.92 2.21 -2.98
C PRO A 125 -14.11 1.64 -2.21
N ALA A 126 -14.56 0.42 -2.54
CA ALA A 126 -15.69 -0.23 -1.89
C ALA A 126 -15.31 -0.82 -0.52
N THR A 127 -14.08 -1.33 -0.39
CA THR A 127 -13.56 -1.90 0.85
C THR A 127 -12.61 -0.97 1.60
N GLN A 128 -12.10 0.06 0.92
CA GLN A 128 -11.09 1.02 1.39
C GLN A 128 -9.79 0.34 1.84
N LEU A 129 -9.46 -0.75 1.15
CA LEU A 129 -8.26 -1.55 1.33
C LEU A 129 -7.40 -1.48 0.07
N CYS A 130 -6.09 -1.65 0.26
CA CYS A 130 -5.21 -2.09 -0.81
C CYS A 130 -5.37 -3.60 -0.95
N GLU A 131 -5.93 -4.03 -2.07
CA GLU A 131 -6.16 -5.44 -2.37
C GLU A 131 -5.17 -5.94 -3.41
N ASP A 132 -4.79 -7.21 -3.31
CA ASP A 132 -3.78 -7.77 -4.20
C ASP A 132 -4.30 -7.93 -5.63
N CYS A 133 -3.40 -7.72 -6.58
CA CYS A 133 -3.65 -8.05 -7.97
C CYS A 133 -3.77 -9.57 -8.16
N SER A 134 -4.48 -9.98 -9.22
CA SER A 134 -4.57 -11.39 -9.60
C SER A 134 -3.18 -11.97 -9.91
N PRO A 135 -2.97 -13.29 -9.77
CA PRO A 135 -1.69 -13.93 -10.04
C PRO A 135 -1.13 -13.57 -11.42
N ASN A 136 0.21 -13.52 -11.53
CA ASN A 136 0.94 -13.13 -12.74
C ASN A 136 0.78 -11.65 -13.14
N CYS A 137 0.09 -10.84 -12.33
CA CYS A 137 0.01 -9.40 -12.50
C CYS A 137 1.02 -8.66 -11.60
N GLU A 138 1.83 -7.78 -12.19
CA GLU A 138 2.77 -6.90 -11.47
C GLU A 138 2.06 -5.63 -10.97
N ALA A 139 1.13 -5.08 -11.76
CA ALA A 139 0.35 -3.91 -11.40
C ALA A 139 -1.06 -4.00 -12.00
N CYS A 140 -2.07 -3.63 -11.22
CA CYS A 140 -3.48 -3.61 -11.61
C CYS A 140 -4.16 -2.32 -11.13
N VAL A 141 -5.31 -2.00 -11.71
CA VAL A 141 -6.09 -0.78 -11.40
C VAL A 141 -7.58 -1.12 -11.30
N ASP A 142 -8.30 -0.46 -10.41
CA ASP A 142 -9.75 -0.62 -10.14
C ASP A 142 -10.21 -2.00 -9.63
N THR A 143 -9.67 -3.10 -10.16
CA THR A 143 -10.00 -4.48 -9.80
C THR A 143 -8.75 -5.37 -9.91
N SER A 144 -8.74 -6.50 -9.19
CA SER A 144 -7.62 -7.45 -9.23
C SER A 144 -7.32 -8.01 -10.64
N ASP A 145 -8.35 -8.09 -11.48
CA ASP A 145 -8.34 -8.66 -12.83
C ASP A 145 -8.10 -7.63 -13.94
N ASN A 146 -7.93 -6.35 -13.60
CA ASN A 146 -7.62 -5.30 -14.58
C ASN A 146 -6.13 -4.96 -14.49
N CYS A 147 -5.33 -5.94 -14.89
CA CYS A 147 -3.89 -5.86 -14.92
C CYS A 147 -3.42 -4.89 -16.02
N ILE A 148 -2.41 -4.10 -15.70
CA ILE A 148 -1.77 -3.16 -16.63
C ILE A 148 -0.31 -3.54 -16.94
N SER A 149 0.27 -4.47 -16.17
CA SER A 149 1.59 -5.04 -16.45
C SER A 149 1.76 -6.42 -15.84
N CYS A 150 2.37 -7.35 -16.58
CA CYS A 150 2.57 -8.74 -16.15
C CYS A 150 3.85 -8.92 -15.35
N SER A 151 3.83 -9.85 -14.39
CA SER A 151 4.98 -10.19 -13.54
C SER A 151 6.18 -10.63 -14.36
N ARG A 152 7.36 -10.10 -14.06
CA ARG A 152 8.63 -10.55 -14.64
C ARG A 152 9.09 -11.84 -13.96
N GLY A 153 8.78 -12.98 -14.58
CA GLY A 153 9.13 -14.31 -14.09
C GLY A 153 9.99 -15.12 -15.07
N SER A 154 10.03 -16.43 -14.85
CA SER A 154 10.77 -17.37 -15.70
C SER A 154 10.12 -17.62 -17.06
N SER A 155 8.83 -17.31 -17.21
CA SER A 155 8.05 -17.47 -18.43
C SER A 155 7.62 -16.10 -18.95
N LYS A 156 7.68 -15.92 -20.27
CA LYS A 156 7.14 -14.71 -20.93
C LYS A 156 5.62 -14.73 -20.79
N LEU A 157 5.05 -13.61 -20.35
CA LEU A 157 3.62 -13.41 -20.17
C LEU A 157 3.16 -12.28 -21.09
N PHE A 158 1.93 -12.39 -21.57
CA PHE A 158 1.33 -11.47 -22.53
C PHE A 158 0.10 -10.81 -21.91
N LEU A 159 0.07 -9.48 -21.94
CA LEU A 159 -1.07 -8.73 -21.43
C LEU A 159 -2.18 -8.70 -22.49
N HIS A 160 -3.35 -9.20 -22.14
CA HIS A 160 -4.53 -9.16 -23.00
C HIS A 160 -5.81 -9.02 -22.15
N GLU A 161 -6.61 -7.99 -22.46
CA GLU A 161 -7.87 -7.66 -21.76
C GLU A 161 -7.75 -7.66 -20.23
N GLY A 162 -6.72 -6.99 -19.70
CA GLY A 162 -6.50 -6.90 -18.26
C GLY A 162 -5.94 -8.17 -17.62
N ARG A 163 -5.63 -9.22 -18.38
CA ARG A 163 -5.09 -10.47 -17.85
C ARG A 163 -3.75 -10.82 -18.45
N CYS A 164 -2.92 -11.49 -17.65
CA CYS A 164 -1.61 -11.96 -18.05
C CYS A 164 -1.67 -13.44 -18.42
N TRP A 165 -1.46 -13.73 -19.69
CA TRP A 165 -1.55 -15.07 -20.25
C TRP A 165 -0.17 -15.64 -20.52
N THR A 166 -0.03 -16.97 -20.36
CA THR A 166 1.19 -17.68 -20.76
C THR A 166 1.28 -17.91 -22.26
N ASN A 167 0.14 -17.95 -22.96
CA ASN A 167 0.02 -17.94 -24.41
C ASN A 167 -1.17 -17.05 -24.78
N CYS A 168 -1.13 -16.39 -25.94
CA CYS A 168 -2.27 -15.59 -26.39
C CYS A 168 -3.53 -16.45 -26.52
N PRO A 169 -4.72 -15.90 -26.21
CA PRO A 169 -5.99 -16.61 -26.35
C PRO A 169 -6.31 -16.94 -27.81
N GLU A 170 -7.28 -17.82 -28.04
CA GLU A 170 -7.71 -18.20 -29.40
C GLU A 170 -8.14 -16.96 -30.20
N GLY A 171 -7.73 -16.89 -31.47
CA GLY A 171 -7.95 -15.71 -32.32
C GLY A 171 -6.90 -14.62 -32.15
N PHE A 172 -5.84 -14.83 -31.37
CA PHE A 172 -4.71 -13.91 -31.23
C PHE A 172 -3.37 -14.64 -31.42
N PHE A 173 -2.38 -13.92 -31.96
CA PHE A 173 -1.00 -14.41 -32.10
C PHE A 173 -0.03 -13.57 -31.27
N GLU A 174 1.11 -14.18 -30.92
CA GLU A 174 2.21 -13.51 -30.23
C GLU A 174 2.97 -12.59 -31.18
N THR A 175 3.15 -11.33 -30.80
CA THR A 175 4.10 -10.43 -31.45
C THR A 175 5.50 -10.56 -30.85
N GLN A 176 6.53 -10.21 -31.64
CA GLN A 176 7.92 -10.20 -31.17
C GLN A 176 8.11 -9.33 -29.92
N ASP A 177 7.34 -8.24 -29.82
CA ASP A 177 7.34 -7.30 -28.69
C ASP A 177 6.65 -7.84 -27.44
N GLY A 178 6.03 -9.02 -27.50
CA GLY A 178 5.40 -9.66 -26.35
C GLY A 178 3.97 -9.18 -26.07
N SER A 179 3.22 -8.84 -27.11
CA SER A 179 1.79 -8.52 -27.04
C SER A 179 0.96 -9.55 -27.80
N CYS A 180 -0.34 -9.60 -27.53
CA CYS A 180 -1.29 -10.42 -28.28
C CYS A 180 -2.06 -9.55 -29.27
N GLU A 181 -1.88 -9.83 -30.56
CA GLU A 181 -2.60 -9.15 -31.64
C GLU A 181 -3.62 -10.08 -32.29
N ALA A 182 -4.74 -9.50 -32.74
CA ALA A 182 -5.84 -10.28 -33.29
C ALA A 182 -5.45 -10.87 -34.66
N CYS A 183 -5.92 -12.08 -34.91
CA CYS A 183 -5.88 -12.68 -36.24
C CYS A 183 -6.79 -11.92 -37.21
N ASP A 184 -6.54 -12.09 -38.51
CA ASP A 184 -7.48 -11.68 -39.54
C ASP A 184 -8.83 -12.37 -39.32
N SER A 185 -9.93 -11.67 -39.61
CA SER A 185 -11.29 -12.16 -39.43
C SER A 185 -11.63 -13.48 -40.14
N SER A 186 -10.83 -13.86 -41.15
CA SER A 186 -10.96 -15.15 -41.85
C SER A 186 -10.30 -16.32 -41.11
N CYS A 187 -9.36 -16.04 -40.20
CA CYS A 187 -8.70 -17.04 -39.37
C CYS A 187 -9.49 -17.27 -38.08
N GLN A 188 -9.57 -18.52 -37.63
CA GLN A 188 -9.95 -18.82 -36.25
C GLN A 188 -8.71 -18.86 -35.34
N THR A 189 -7.59 -19.36 -35.85
CA THR A 189 -6.28 -19.30 -35.18
C THR A 189 -5.23 -18.89 -36.20
N CYS A 190 -4.20 -18.17 -35.75
CA CYS A 190 -3.09 -17.71 -36.58
C CYS A 190 -1.78 -17.76 -35.80
N ASP A 191 -0.67 -17.69 -36.51
CA ASP A 191 0.67 -17.70 -35.95
C ASP A 191 1.59 -16.77 -36.75
N GLU A 192 2.59 -16.17 -36.10
CA GLU A 192 3.57 -15.20 -36.65
C GLU A 192 3.00 -13.90 -37.26
N SER A 193 1.79 -13.90 -37.83
CA SER A 193 1.11 -12.73 -38.39
C SER A 193 -0.42 -12.90 -38.41
N GLU A 194 -1.14 -11.78 -38.55
CA GLU A 194 -2.62 -11.78 -38.64
C GLU A 194 -3.16 -12.68 -39.75
N SER A 195 -2.42 -12.82 -40.86
CA SER A 195 -2.88 -13.49 -42.09
C SER A 195 -2.37 -14.92 -42.29
N GLN A 196 -1.45 -15.37 -41.42
CA GLN A 196 -0.92 -16.73 -41.43
C GLN A 196 -1.79 -17.59 -40.52
N CYS A 197 -2.92 -18.04 -41.07
CA CYS A 197 -3.88 -18.84 -40.35
C CYS A 197 -3.38 -20.28 -40.13
N LEU A 198 -3.61 -20.81 -38.94
CA LEU A 198 -3.49 -22.23 -38.60
C LEU A 198 -4.83 -22.96 -38.75
N SER A 199 -5.94 -22.24 -38.55
CA SER A 199 -7.31 -22.71 -38.79
C SER A 199 -8.20 -21.57 -39.26
N CYS A 200 -9.31 -21.90 -39.91
CA CYS A 200 -10.21 -20.91 -40.50
C CYS A 200 -11.51 -20.78 -39.72
N ALA A 201 -12.07 -19.58 -39.74
CA ALA A 201 -13.41 -19.33 -39.27
C ALA A 201 -14.44 -20.13 -40.10
N ASP A 202 -15.63 -20.36 -39.53
CA ASP A 202 -16.68 -21.11 -40.19
C ASP A 202 -17.01 -20.56 -41.59
N GLY A 203 -17.03 -21.45 -42.58
CA GLY A 203 -17.29 -21.11 -43.99
C GLY A 203 -16.05 -20.73 -44.81
N PHE A 204 -14.87 -20.73 -44.21
CA PHE A 204 -13.58 -20.58 -44.90
C PHE A 204 -12.79 -21.90 -44.91
N TYR A 205 -11.92 -22.05 -45.90
CA TYR A 205 -11.08 -23.23 -46.06
C TYR A 205 -9.61 -22.86 -46.10
N LEU A 206 -8.79 -23.62 -45.36
CA LEU A 206 -7.36 -23.38 -45.24
C LEU A 206 -6.61 -23.85 -46.48
N GLU A 207 -5.88 -22.94 -47.13
CA GLU A 207 -5.05 -23.25 -48.29
C GLU A 207 -3.73 -22.48 -48.22
N GLY A 208 -2.63 -23.19 -47.93
CA GLY A 208 -1.28 -22.60 -47.91
C GLY A 208 -1.09 -21.54 -46.81
N GLY A 209 -1.71 -21.73 -45.64
CA GLY A 209 -1.64 -20.81 -44.51
C GLY A 209 -2.58 -19.61 -44.61
N VAL A 210 -3.46 -19.56 -45.62
CA VAL A 210 -4.43 -18.47 -45.81
C VAL A 210 -5.84 -19.06 -45.87
N CYS A 211 -6.78 -18.43 -45.19
CA CYS A 211 -8.19 -18.80 -45.22
C CYS A 211 -8.90 -18.16 -46.42
N ARG A 212 -9.63 -18.98 -47.18
CA ARG A 212 -10.33 -18.54 -48.40
C ARG A 212 -11.76 -19.05 -48.42
N LEU A 213 -12.66 -18.25 -48.98
CA LEU A 213 -14.07 -18.65 -49.13
C LEU A 213 -14.25 -19.81 -50.13
N ASN A 214 -13.36 -19.93 -51.11
CA ASN A 214 -13.35 -21.00 -52.10
C ASN A 214 -11.92 -21.52 -52.32
N CYS A 215 -11.79 -22.83 -52.54
CA CYS A 215 -10.52 -23.46 -52.89
C CYS A 215 -10.05 -23.09 -54.31
N SER A 216 -8.73 -23.08 -54.53
CA SER A 216 -8.15 -22.80 -55.85
C SER A 216 -8.50 -23.86 -56.90
N LEU A 217 -8.22 -23.56 -58.17
CA LEU A 217 -8.44 -24.53 -59.25
C LEU A 217 -7.63 -25.82 -59.01
N ARG A 218 -8.30 -26.97 -59.12
CA ARG A 218 -7.80 -28.34 -58.87
C ARG A 218 -7.69 -28.74 -57.39
N THR A 219 -8.23 -27.94 -56.47
CA THR A 219 -8.49 -28.35 -55.09
C THR A 219 -9.99 -28.39 -54.81
N TYR A 220 -10.40 -29.13 -53.79
CA TYR A 220 -11.78 -29.20 -53.31
C TYR A 220 -11.83 -29.00 -51.79
N PRO A 221 -12.94 -28.48 -51.24
CA PRO A 221 -13.10 -28.32 -49.81
C PRO A 221 -13.31 -29.68 -49.14
N ALA A 222 -12.46 -30.02 -48.18
CA ALA A 222 -12.58 -31.24 -47.39
C ALA A 222 -13.36 -30.99 -46.08
N ASP A 223 -13.87 -32.06 -45.48
CA ASP A 223 -14.69 -32.00 -44.25
C ASP A 223 -13.92 -31.48 -43.02
N ASP A 224 -12.58 -31.47 -43.09
CA ASP A 224 -11.71 -30.94 -42.04
C ASP A 224 -11.40 -29.44 -42.18
N GLY A 225 -12.10 -28.74 -43.09
CA GLY A 225 -11.90 -27.31 -43.33
C GLY A 225 -10.64 -26.96 -44.13
N THR A 226 -10.02 -27.94 -44.81
CA THR A 226 -8.82 -27.70 -45.65
C THR A 226 -9.12 -27.86 -47.14
N CYS A 227 -8.36 -27.17 -47.99
CA CYS A 227 -8.40 -27.38 -49.43
C CYS A 227 -7.46 -28.52 -49.84
N ARG A 228 -8.01 -29.63 -50.33
CA ARG A 228 -7.25 -30.81 -50.75
C ARG A 228 -7.21 -30.95 -52.27
N ARG A 229 -6.12 -31.49 -52.81
CA ARG A 229 -5.99 -31.70 -54.27
C ARG A 229 -6.92 -32.82 -54.74
N CYS A 230 -7.53 -32.62 -55.91
CA CYS A 230 -8.32 -33.67 -56.55
C CYS A 230 -7.45 -34.94 -56.80
N PRO A 231 -7.99 -36.15 -56.60
CA PRO A 231 -7.31 -37.37 -56.99
C PRO A 231 -6.97 -37.37 -58.49
N PRO A 232 -5.83 -37.99 -58.88
CA PRO A 232 -5.45 -38.13 -60.28
C PRO A 232 -6.37 -39.04 -61.08
#